data_AF-A0A067BYM1-F1
#
_entry.id   AF-A0A067BYM1-F1
#
_cell.length_a   1.000
_cell.length_b   1.000
_cell.length_c   1.000
_cell.angle_alpha   90.00
_cell.angle_beta   90.00
_cell.angle_gamma   90.00
#
_symmetry.space_group_name_H-M   'P 1'
#
loop_
_entity.id
_entity.type
_entity.pdbx_description
1 polymer ?
#
loop_
_entity_poly.entity_id
_entity_poly.type
_entity_poly.pdbx_seq_one_letter_code
_entity_poly.pdbx_strand_id
1 'polypeptide(L)'
;MASTHKAHLLDVFVYGPDEAPPLHALAGFPYFILTIAHVQLGHFVWLHGMGFTGCVIYTLLSFGSIVLDGLANPSLGKNLQTLRCNGFSDTLTATRMSLNLISNVVMTWLVFQELCGPDAVASTLRLGSYSPYTVAAIAANIGLTEVLFYFAHKCLHEVLPRIHLMHHCCFYPTHSTNFIFDPIDFAFELGMPTAFLFVNHFVLWQQDHVVLLVSYMIVQQYYALDHSDFLQLHHFKHHARLDDMYTAYIKYHNPRNTKFEAVRKIMQRPAKHA
;
A
#
# COMPACT_ATOMS: atom_id res chain seq x y z
N MET A 1 -35.06 18.00 -17.01
CA MET A 1 -33.75 18.36 -17.60
C MET A 1 -32.83 17.19 -17.36
N ALA A 2 -32.48 16.44 -18.42
CA ALA A 2 -31.53 15.34 -18.31
C ALA A 2 -30.15 15.93 -18.02
N SER A 3 -29.68 15.81 -16.78
CA SER A 3 -28.27 15.97 -16.43
C SER A 3 -27.50 14.93 -17.25
N THR A 4 -26.81 15.38 -18.29
CA THR A 4 -25.82 14.58 -18.98
C THR A 4 -24.65 14.39 -18.02
N HIS A 5 -24.77 13.41 -17.11
CA HIS A 5 -23.63 12.91 -16.37
C HIS A 5 -22.58 12.53 -17.42
N LYS A 6 -21.50 13.30 -17.49
CA LYS A 6 -20.34 12.91 -18.27
C LYS A 6 -19.87 11.60 -17.67
N ALA A 7 -19.92 10.53 -18.45
CA ALA A 7 -19.34 9.26 -18.03
C ALA A 7 -17.87 9.49 -17.68
N HIS A 8 -17.50 9.22 -16.43
CA HIS A 8 -16.14 9.29 -15.98
C HIS A 8 -15.45 7.93 -16.20
N LEU A 9 -14.13 7.96 -16.42
CA LEU A 9 -13.33 6.78 -16.77
C LEU A 9 -13.49 5.62 -15.79
N LEU A 10 -13.65 5.91 -14.50
CA LEU A 10 -13.69 4.93 -13.41
C LEU A 10 -15.11 4.69 -12.86
N ASP A 11 -16.15 5.14 -13.58
CA ASP A 11 -17.55 4.95 -13.13
C ASP A 11 -17.96 3.48 -13.04
N VAL A 12 -17.26 2.57 -13.71
CA VAL A 12 -17.47 1.11 -13.57
C VAL A 12 -17.31 0.61 -12.13
N PHE A 13 -16.59 1.35 -11.28
CA PHE A 13 -16.39 1.01 -9.86
C PHE A 13 -17.30 1.77 -8.91
N VAL A 14 -18.17 2.64 -9.43
CA VAL A 14 -19.06 3.50 -8.63
C VAL A 14 -20.46 2.93 -8.64
N TYR A 15 -20.88 2.39 -7.50
CA TYR A 15 -22.18 1.76 -7.32
C TYR A 15 -23.13 2.66 -6.55
N GLY A 16 -24.44 2.53 -6.82
CA GLY A 16 -25.49 3.17 -6.02
C GLY A 16 -25.52 2.70 -4.56
N PRO A 17 -26.24 3.39 -3.65
CA PRO A 17 -26.27 3.08 -2.22
C PRO A 17 -26.68 1.63 -1.88
N ASP A 18 -27.61 1.08 -2.66
CA ASP A 18 -28.15 -0.28 -2.49
C ASP A 18 -27.64 -1.27 -3.56
N GLU A 19 -26.71 -0.83 -4.41
CA GLU A 19 -26.16 -1.64 -5.50
C GLU A 19 -24.94 -2.43 -5.01
N ALA A 20 -24.98 -3.75 -5.22
CA ALA A 20 -23.86 -4.62 -4.93
C ALA A 20 -22.90 -4.68 -6.14
N PRO A 21 -21.58 -4.67 -5.92
CA PRO A 21 -20.62 -4.95 -6.97
C PRO A 21 -20.89 -6.31 -7.65
N PRO A 22 -20.53 -6.48 -8.94
CA PRO A 22 -20.82 -7.69 -9.70
C PRO A 22 -20.17 -8.94 -9.11
N LEU A 23 -19.05 -8.78 -8.40
CA LEU A 23 -18.32 -9.86 -7.74
C LEU A 23 -18.38 -9.74 -6.20
N HIS A 24 -19.44 -9.14 -5.64
CA HIS A 24 -19.59 -8.93 -4.19
C HIS A 24 -19.45 -10.20 -3.34
N ALA A 25 -19.73 -11.38 -3.92
CA ALA A 25 -19.53 -12.67 -3.25
C ALA A 25 -18.05 -12.94 -2.88
N LEU A 26 -17.11 -12.24 -3.51
CA LEU A 26 -15.68 -12.31 -3.18
C LEU A 26 -15.26 -11.34 -2.07
N ALA A 27 -16.10 -10.37 -1.69
CA ALA A 27 -15.73 -9.36 -0.70
C ALA A 27 -15.33 -9.96 0.66
N GLY A 28 -14.43 -9.28 1.39
CA GLY A 28 -13.95 -9.72 2.69
C GLY A 28 -12.93 -10.86 2.59
N PHE A 29 -13.18 -11.97 3.29
CA PHE A 29 -12.19 -13.06 3.43
C PHE A 29 -11.72 -13.69 2.10
N PRO A 30 -12.60 -13.98 1.11
CA PRO A 30 -12.16 -14.57 -0.15
C PRO A 30 -11.19 -13.65 -0.92
N TYR A 31 -11.54 -12.37 -1.05
CA TYR A 31 -10.68 -11.37 -1.70
C TYR A 31 -9.37 -11.16 -0.94
N PHE A 32 -9.42 -11.16 0.40
CA PHE A 32 -8.23 -11.14 1.24
C PHE A 32 -7.28 -12.30 0.90
N ILE A 33 -7.78 -13.53 0.83
CA ILE A 33 -6.96 -14.70 0.48
C ILE A 33 -6.37 -14.58 -0.94
N LEU A 34 -7.16 -14.10 -1.90
CA LEU A 34 -6.66 -13.85 -3.27
C LEU A 34 -5.53 -12.82 -3.28
N THR A 35 -5.63 -11.77 -2.47
CA THR A 35 -4.60 -10.74 -2.32
C THR A 35 -3.32 -11.33 -1.72
N ILE A 36 -3.43 -12.13 -0.66
CA ILE A 36 -2.27 -12.83 -0.08
C ILE A 36 -1.64 -13.75 -1.13
N ALA A 37 -2.44 -14.58 -1.80
CA ALA A 37 -1.96 -15.50 -2.81
C ALA A 37 -1.23 -14.76 -3.95
N HIS A 38 -1.79 -13.66 -4.44
CA HIS A 38 -1.16 -12.82 -5.45
C HIS A 38 0.22 -12.32 -5.01
N VAL A 39 0.34 -11.77 -3.80
CA VAL A 39 1.62 -11.27 -3.27
C VAL A 39 2.63 -12.40 -3.07
N GLN A 40 2.21 -13.53 -2.50
CA GLN A 40 3.11 -14.68 -2.28
C GLN A 40 3.57 -15.31 -3.61
N LEU A 41 2.67 -15.48 -4.59
CA LEU A 41 3.03 -15.95 -5.93
C LEU A 41 3.94 -14.97 -6.64
N GLY A 42 3.71 -13.66 -6.46
CA GLY A 42 4.61 -12.60 -6.90
C GLY A 42 6.04 -12.83 -6.40
N HIS A 43 6.21 -12.87 -5.09
CA HIS A 43 7.52 -13.00 -4.44
C HIS A 43 8.22 -14.33 -4.73
N PHE A 44 7.50 -15.46 -4.67
CA PHE A 44 8.11 -16.79 -4.66
C PHE A 44 7.98 -17.59 -5.96
N VAL A 45 7.18 -17.12 -6.93
CA VAL A 45 7.01 -17.80 -8.22
C VAL A 45 7.41 -16.88 -9.36
N TRP A 46 6.70 -15.77 -9.53
CA TRP A 46 6.93 -14.88 -10.68
C TRP A 46 8.28 -14.19 -10.60
N LEU A 47 8.67 -13.71 -9.42
CA LEU A 47 9.96 -13.08 -9.18
C LEU A 47 11.05 -14.08 -8.77
N HIS A 48 10.82 -15.39 -8.95
CA HIS A 48 11.83 -16.43 -8.69
C HIS A 48 12.35 -17.00 -10.01
N GLY A 49 13.54 -16.58 -10.46
CA GLY A 49 14.21 -17.14 -11.64
C GLY A 49 13.61 -16.81 -13.02
N MET A 50 12.42 -16.18 -13.12
CA MET A 50 11.80 -15.82 -14.43
C MET A 50 12.31 -14.50 -15.03
N GLY A 51 13.27 -13.82 -14.39
CA GLY A 51 13.81 -12.53 -14.84
C GLY A 51 12.73 -11.46 -15.05
N PHE A 52 12.89 -10.62 -16.06
CA PHE A 52 11.95 -9.53 -16.34
C PHE A 52 10.56 -10.00 -16.80
N THR A 53 10.45 -11.19 -17.41
CA THR A 53 9.16 -11.79 -17.76
C THR A 53 8.29 -11.97 -16.52
N GLY A 54 8.89 -12.39 -15.41
CA GLY A 54 8.23 -12.47 -14.10
C GLY A 54 7.68 -11.12 -13.62
N CYS A 55 8.46 -10.05 -13.79
CA CYS A 55 8.04 -8.68 -13.47
C CYS A 55 6.81 -8.25 -14.29
N VAL A 56 6.79 -8.56 -15.59
CA VAL A 56 5.64 -8.23 -16.47
C VAL A 56 4.38 -8.99 -16.03
N ILE A 57 4.49 -10.31 -15.78
CA ILE A 57 3.36 -11.13 -15.31
C ILE A 57 2.83 -10.56 -13.99
N TYR A 58 3.72 -10.28 -13.04
CA TYR A 58 3.33 -9.76 -11.73
C TYR A 58 2.66 -8.38 -11.83
N THR A 59 3.13 -7.53 -12.74
CA THR A 59 2.52 -6.21 -13.03
C THR A 59 1.10 -6.37 -13.56
N LEU A 60 0.91 -7.23 -14.58
CA LEU A 60 -0.41 -7.46 -15.17
C LEU A 60 -1.41 -8.04 -14.16
N LEU A 61 -0.97 -9.01 -13.35
CA LEU A 61 -1.79 -9.58 -12.29
C LEU A 61 -2.10 -8.55 -11.20
N SER A 62 -1.18 -7.64 -10.88
CA SER A 62 -1.44 -6.57 -9.91
C SER A 62 -2.50 -5.59 -10.39
N PHE A 63 -2.49 -5.22 -11.69
CA PHE A 63 -3.60 -4.46 -12.28
C PHE A 63 -4.92 -5.26 -12.21
N GLY A 64 -4.88 -6.56 -12.50
CA GLY A 64 -6.02 -7.46 -12.34
C GLY A 64 -6.59 -7.45 -10.91
N SER A 65 -5.72 -7.48 -9.90
CA SER A 65 -6.10 -7.44 -8.48
C SER A 65 -6.76 -6.12 -8.07
N ILE A 66 -6.35 -4.98 -8.65
CA ILE A 66 -7.02 -3.68 -8.45
C ILE A 66 -8.40 -3.67 -9.10
N VAL A 67 -8.52 -4.19 -10.33
CA VAL A 67 -9.83 -4.28 -11.00
C VAL A 67 -10.75 -5.18 -10.20
N LEU A 68 -10.24 -6.33 -9.73
CA LEU A 68 -10.99 -7.24 -8.88
C LEU A 68 -11.44 -6.58 -7.57
N ASP A 69 -10.59 -5.75 -6.96
CA ASP A 69 -10.94 -4.97 -5.76
C ASP A 69 -12.20 -4.13 -6.00
N GLY A 70 -12.21 -3.33 -7.07
CA GLY A 70 -13.34 -2.47 -7.41
C GLY A 70 -14.59 -3.23 -7.85
N LEU A 71 -14.44 -4.43 -8.41
CA LEU A 71 -15.56 -5.29 -8.80
C LEU A 71 -16.10 -6.14 -7.64
N ALA A 72 -15.32 -6.35 -6.58
CA ALA A 72 -15.72 -7.11 -5.40
C ALA A 72 -16.21 -6.22 -4.26
N ASN A 73 -15.64 -5.02 -4.07
CA ASN A 73 -15.93 -4.13 -2.95
C ASN A 73 -16.34 -2.72 -3.43
N PRO A 74 -17.43 -2.12 -2.90
CA PRO A 74 -17.83 -0.76 -3.28
C PRO A 74 -16.87 0.34 -2.78
N SER A 75 -15.87 0.01 -1.98
CA SER A 75 -14.98 0.96 -1.31
C SER A 75 -14.14 1.79 -2.29
N LEU A 76 -13.63 1.19 -3.37
CA LEU A 76 -12.94 1.94 -4.42
C LEU A 76 -13.84 3.03 -5.01
N GLY A 77 -15.10 2.70 -5.33
CA GLY A 77 -16.09 3.68 -5.81
C GLY A 77 -16.33 4.84 -4.84
N LYS A 78 -16.47 4.54 -3.54
CA LYS A 78 -16.65 5.56 -2.50
C LYS A 78 -15.42 6.46 -2.37
N ASN A 79 -14.23 5.89 -2.49
CA ASN A 79 -12.97 6.65 -2.47
C ASN A 79 -12.86 7.53 -3.73
N LEU A 80 -13.25 7.03 -4.91
CA LEU A 80 -13.28 7.80 -6.16
C LEU A 80 -14.23 9.00 -6.07
N GLN A 81 -15.42 8.82 -5.51
CA GLN A 81 -16.34 9.94 -5.26
C GLN A 81 -15.70 11.01 -4.36
N THR A 82 -15.01 10.60 -3.30
CA THR A 82 -14.28 11.52 -2.41
C THR A 82 -13.13 12.22 -3.14
N LEU A 83 -12.34 11.50 -3.92
CA LEU A 83 -11.25 12.05 -4.74
C LEU A 83 -11.78 13.13 -5.70
N ARG A 84 -12.89 12.86 -6.39
CA ARG A 84 -13.56 13.81 -7.28
C ARG A 84 -14.01 15.07 -6.55
N CYS A 85 -14.60 14.94 -5.35
CA CYS A 85 -14.96 16.08 -4.50
C CYS A 85 -13.73 16.94 -4.12
N ASN A 86 -12.54 16.36 -4.04
CA ASN A 86 -11.29 17.08 -3.75
C ASN A 86 -10.55 17.56 -5.00
N GLY A 87 -11.17 17.46 -6.19
CA GLY A 87 -10.61 17.96 -7.45
C GLY A 87 -9.68 17.00 -8.17
N PHE A 88 -9.54 15.76 -7.71
CA PHE A 88 -8.76 14.74 -8.42
C PHE A 88 -9.61 14.13 -9.56
N SER A 89 -9.12 14.27 -10.79
CA SER A 89 -9.75 13.62 -11.95
C SER A 89 -9.44 12.13 -12.01
N ASP A 90 -10.35 11.34 -12.58
CA ASP A 90 -10.14 9.90 -12.79
C ASP A 90 -8.87 9.57 -13.57
N THR A 91 -8.54 10.37 -14.58
CA THR A 91 -7.31 10.17 -15.37
C THR A 91 -6.07 10.36 -14.50
N LEU A 92 -6.06 11.39 -13.65
CA LEU A 92 -4.98 11.60 -12.70
C LEU A 92 -4.89 10.42 -11.71
N THR A 93 -6.02 10.01 -11.13
CA THR A 93 -6.08 8.88 -10.20
C THR A 93 -5.54 7.59 -10.83
N ALA A 94 -6.04 7.21 -12.01
CA ALA A 94 -5.57 6.02 -12.73
C ALA A 94 -4.08 6.11 -13.11
N THR A 95 -3.60 7.30 -13.50
CA THR A 95 -2.18 7.52 -13.82
C THR A 95 -1.31 7.32 -12.58
N ARG A 96 -1.68 7.92 -11.44
CA ARG A 96 -0.93 7.74 -10.18
C ARG A 96 -0.94 6.30 -9.70
N MET A 97 -2.11 5.64 -9.70
CA MET A 97 -2.22 4.23 -9.36
C MET A 97 -1.29 3.36 -10.23
N SER A 98 -1.29 3.60 -11.54
CA SER A 98 -0.45 2.85 -12.48
C SER A 98 1.04 3.09 -12.21
N LEU A 99 1.46 4.36 -12.02
CA LEU A 99 2.84 4.70 -11.74
C LEU A 99 3.32 4.08 -10.41
N ASN A 100 2.53 4.22 -9.34
CA ASN A 100 2.88 3.69 -8.03
C ASN A 100 2.95 2.15 -8.07
N LEU A 101 1.97 1.47 -8.69
CA LEU A 101 1.99 0.03 -8.86
C LEU A 101 3.22 -0.44 -9.65
N ILE A 102 3.47 0.15 -10.83
CA ILE A 102 4.61 -0.24 -11.67
C ILE A 102 5.91 -0.01 -10.91
N SER A 103 6.05 1.14 -10.24
CA SER A 103 7.25 1.44 -9.45
C SER A 103 7.46 0.41 -8.33
N ASN A 104 6.39 0.01 -7.63
CA ASN A 104 6.48 -0.96 -6.55
C ASN A 104 6.87 -2.36 -7.07
N VAL A 105 6.27 -2.79 -8.18
CA VAL A 105 6.57 -4.09 -8.79
C VAL A 105 8.00 -4.12 -9.34
N VAL A 106 8.44 -3.06 -10.03
CA VAL A 106 9.80 -2.94 -10.55
C VAL A 106 10.83 -2.93 -9.41
N MET A 107 10.58 -2.18 -8.34
CA MET A 107 11.47 -2.18 -7.17
C MET A 107 11.53 -3.56 -6.51
N THR A 108 10.40 -4.24 -6.39
CA THR A 108 10.35 -5.61 -5.85
C THR A 108 11.11 -6.59 -6.74
N TRP A 109 10.97 -6.49 -8.06
CA TRP A 109 11.75 -7.28 -9.01
C TRP A 109 13.25 -7.03 -8.88
N LEU A 110 13.69 -5.76 -8.81
CA LEU A 110 15.10 -5.40 -8.60
C LEU A 110 15.66 -6.02 -7.32
N VAL A 111 14.90 -6.00 -6.22
CA VAL A 111 15.33 -6.62 -4.95
C VAL A 111 15.44 -8.13 -5.08
N PHE A 112 14.38 -8.78 -5.54
CA PHE A 112 14.26 -10.24 -5.52
C PHE A 112 15.19 -10.91 -6.53
N GLN A 113 15.31 -10.35 -7.74
CA GLN A 113 16.07 -10.96 -8.82
C GLN A 113 17.47 -10.37 -8.97
N GLU A 114 17.58 -9.03 -9.04
CA GLU A 114 18.84 -8.39 -9.43
C GLU A 114 19.79 -8.20 -8.24
N LEU A 115 19.28 -7.86 -7.07
CA LEU A 115 20.12 -7.65 -5.89
C LEU A 115 20.38 -8.95 -5.11
N CYS A 116 19.33 -9.68 -4.74
CA CYS A 116 19.47 -10.85 -3.88
C CYS A 116 19.57 -12.18 -4.64
N GLY A 117 18.83 -12.30 -5.76
CA GLY A 117 18.81 -13.48 -6.61
C GLY A 117 18.01 -14.68 -6.07
N PRO A 118 17.78 -15.69 -6.93
CA PRO A 118 16.87 -16.80 -6.65
C PRO A 118 17.32 -17.71 -5.49
N ASP A 119 18.63 -17.82 -5.25
CA ASP A 119 19.16 -18.63 -4.15
C ASP A 119 18.89 -18.00 -2.78
N ALA A 120 18.96 -16.66 -2.69
CA ALA A 120 18.63 -15.94 -1.46
C ALA A 120 17.13 -16.03 -1.17
N VAL A 121 16.27 -15.90 -2.18
CA VAL A 121 14.82 -16.11 -2.06
C VAL A 121 14.51 -17.55 -1.60
N ALA A 122 15.16 -18.57 -2.16
CA ALA A 122 14.98 -19.94 -1.69
C ALA A 122 15.46 -20.14 -0.24
N SER A 123 16.50 -19.41 0.17
CA SER A 123 17.04 -19.45 1.53
C SER A 123 16.08 -18.87 2.57
N THR A 124 15.21 -17.92 2.22
CA THR A 124 14.19 -17.41 3.17
C THR A 124 13.18 -18.47 3.57
N LEU A 125 13.04 -19.56 2.81
CA LEU A 125 12.15 -20.68 3.15
C LEU A 125 12.84 -21.74 4.04
N ARG A 126 14.15 -21.63 4.28
CA ARG A 126 14.92 -22.62 5.05
C ARG A 126 15.10 -22.14 6.48
N LEU A 127 14.64 -22.94 7.44
CA LEU A 127 14.83 -22.64 8.88
C LEU A 127 16.30 -22.43 9.26
N GLY A 128 17.22 -23.15 8.61
CA GLY A 128 18.66 -23.02 8.85
C GLY A 128 19.25 -21.65 8.49
N SER A 129 18.54 -20.82 7.73
CA SER A 129 18.97 -19.46 7.38
C SER A 129 18.67 -18.44 8.49
N TYR A 130 17.97 -18.83 9.56
CA TYR A 130 17.54 -17.93 10.64
C TYR A 130 18.32 -18.15 11.93
N SER A 131 19.55 -17.63 11.98
CA SER A 131 20.31 -17.56 13.23
C SER A 131 19.69 -16.55 14.22
N PRO A 132 19.98 -16.62 15.53
CA PRO A 132 19.55 -15.59 16.48
C PRO A 132 19.97 -14.17 16.06
N TYR A 133 21.15 -14.03 15.45
CA TYR A 133 21.63 -12.76 14.91
C TYR A 133 20.76 -12.29 13.73
N THR A 134 20.45 -13.17 12.77
CA THR A 134 19.59 -12.87 11.62
C THR A 134 18.21 -12.40 12.08
N VAL A 135 17.60 -13.09 13.04
CA VAL A 135 16.29 -12.71 13.61
C VAL A 135 16.37 -11.35 14.32
N ALA A 136 17.42 -11.11 15.10
CA ALA A 136 17.62 -9.82 15.76
C ALA A 136 17.84 -8.68 14.76
N ALA A 137 18.57 -8.91 13.66
CA ALA A 137 18.79 -7.93 12.60
C ALA A 137 17.50 -7.61 11.84
N ILE A 138 16.67 -8.63 11.54
CA ILE A 138 15.34 -8.42 10.95
C ILE A 138 14.48 -7.58 11.90
N ALA A 139 14.42 -7.92 13.19
CA ALA A 139 13.65 -7.17 14.17
C ALA A 139 14.15 -5.71 14.32
N ALA A 140 15.47 -5.50 14.30
CA ALA A 140 16.08 -4.17 14.32
C ALA A 140 15.69 -3.36 13.08
N ASN A 141 15.73 -3.96 11.89
CA ASN A 141 15.24 -3.33 10.66
C ASN A 141 13.80 -2.86 10.81
N ILE A 142 12.88 -3.74 11.25
CA ILE A 142 11.46 -3.38 11.41
C ILE A 142 11.29 -2.24 12.42
N GLY A 143 11.98 -2.30 13.56
CA GLY A 143 11.94 -1.23 14.57
C GLY A 143 12.44 0.11 14.03
N LEU A 144 13.55 0.12 13.30
CA LEU A 144 14.10 1.34 12.73
C LEU A 144 13.25 1.89 11.57
N THR A 145 12.71 1.03 10.71
CA THR A 145 11.79 1.46 9.64
C THR A 145 10.51 2.04 10.20
N GLU A 146 9.99 1.51 11.32
CA GLU A 146 8.81 2.08 11.99
C GLU A 146 9.07 3.48 12.53
N VAL A 147 10.24 3.69 13.16
CA VAL A 147 10.64 5.03 13.63
C VAL A 147 10.72 6.01 12.46
N LEU A 148 11.30 5.58 11.34
CA LEU A 148 11.40 6.41 10.13
C LEU A 148 10.02 6.71 9.54
N PHE A 149 9.17 5.69 9.41
CA PHE A 149 7.79 5.83 8.93
C PHE A 149 7.02 6.82 9.80
N TYR A 150 7.08 6.69 11.13
CA TYR A 150 6.41 7.61 12.04
C TYR A 150 6.76 9.07 11.78
N PHE A 151 8.05 9.40 11.60
CA PHE A 151 8.46 10.77 11.32
C PHE A 151 8.09 11.23 9.89
N ALA A 152 8.21 10.35 8.91
CA ALA A 152 7.85 10.64 7.52
C ALA A 152 6.34 10.90 7.38
N HIS A 153 5.52 10.00 7.91
CA HIS A 153 4.06 10.09 7.91
C HIS A 153 3.57 11.29 8.73
N LYS A 154 4.18 11.56 9.90
CA LYS A 154 3.92 12.80 10.64
C LYS A 154 4.24 14.06 9.81
N CYS A 155 5.35 14.06 9.06
CA CYS A 155 5.71 15.17 8.18
C CYS A 155 4.66 15.37 7.08
N LEU A 156 4.17 14.29 6.47
CA LEU A 156 3.08 14.32 5.48
C LEU A 156 1.80 14.92 6.07
N HIS A 157 1.44 14.54 7.29
CA HIS A 157 0.27 15.09 7.98
C HIS A 157 0.41 16.56 8.39
N GLU A 158 1.57 16.98 8.91
CA GLU A 158 1.72 18.29 9.55
C GLU A 158 2.34 19.36 8.66
N VAL A 159 3.22 18.96 7.72
CA VAL A 159 4.04 19.87 6.91
C VAL A 159 3.62 19.83 5.44
N LEU A 160 3.33 18.64 4.91
CA LEU A 160 3.00 18.43 3.49
C LEU A 160 1.57 17.88 3.27
N PRO A 161 0.52 18.39 3.94
CA PRO A 161 -0.81 17.77 3.94
C PRO A 161 -1.47 17.73 2.56
N ARG A 162 -1.09 18.63 1.64
CA ARG A 162 -1.62 18.64 0.27
C ARG A 162 -1.11 17.49 -0.58
N ILE A 163 0.11 17.03 -0.34
CA ILE A 163 0.69 15.88 -1.03
C ILE A 163 0.00 14.60 -0.56
N HIS A 164 -0.31 14.55 0.74
CA HIS A 164 -0.94 13.41 1.39
C HIS A 164 -2.47 13.33 1.23
N LEU A 165 -3.09 14.41 0.74
CA LEU A 165 -4.54 14.53 0.62
C LEU A 165 -5.16 13.46 -0.29
N MET A 166 -4.48 13.11 -1.38
CA MET A 166 -4.99 12.10 -2.32
C MET A 166 -5.17 10.75 -1.64
N HIS A 167 -4.18 10.33 -0.85
CA HIS A 167 -4.24 9.08 -0.12
C HIS A 167 -5.34 9.10 0.96
N HIS A 168 -5.44 10.18 1.72
CA HIS A 168 -6.49 10.35 2.75
C HIS A 168 -7.91 10.59 2.23
N CYS A 169 -8.11 10.79 0.93
CA CYS A 169 -9.44 10.70 0.34
C CYS A 169 -9.99 9.26 0.32
N CYS A 170 -9.15 8.26 0.65
CA CYS A 170 -9.52 6.85 0.70
C CYS A 170 -10.02 6.43 2.08
N PHE A 171 -11.16 6.95 2.53
CA PHE A 171 -11.76 6.59 3.83
C PHE A 171 -12.22 5.16 3.99
N TYR A 172 -12.33 4.45 2.87
CA TYR A 172 -12.66 3.04 2.83
C TYR A 172 -11.44 2.29 2.26
N PRO A 173 -10.36 2.13 3.04
CA PRO A 173 -9.17 1.48 2.53
C PRO A 173 -9.47 0.06 2.08
N THR A 174 -8.88 -0.29 0.95
CA THR A 174 -8.83 -1.65 0.41
C THR A 174 -7.45 -1.88 -0.20
N HIS A 175 -7.21 -3.04 -0.81
CA HIS A 175 -5.92 -3.31 -1.42
C HIS A 175 -5.51 -2.27 -2.46
N SER A 176 -6.43 -1.77 -3.30
CA SER A 176 -6.12 -0.72 -4.29
C SER A 176 -5.70 0.62 -3.67
N THR A 177 -6.08 0.88 -2.42
CA THR A 177 -5.70 2.10 -1.68
C THR A 177 -4.19 2.21 -1.53
N ASN A 178 -3.46 1.08 -1.50
CA ASN A 178 -1.99 1.03 -1.50
C ASN A 178 -1.33 1.67 -2.73
N PHE A 179 -2.10 2.06 -3.76
CA PHE A 179 -1.57 2.70 -4.95
C PHE A 179 -2.19 4.09 -5.23
N ILE A 180 -3.17 4.53 -4.45
CA ILE A 180 -3.80 5.85 -4.60
C ILE A 180 -3.02 6.87 -3.77
N PHE A 181 -1.96 7.42 -4.36
CA PHE A 181 -1.05 8.39 -3.73
C PHE A 181 -0.57 9.43 -4.74
N ASP A 182 -0.19 10.61 -4.26
CA ASP A 182 0.80 11.37 -5.01
C ASP A 182 2.16 10.62 -4.98
N PRO A 183 2.98 10.59 -6.05
CA PRO A 183 4.22 9.82 -6.03
C PRO A 183 5.22 10.29 -4.96
N ILE A 184 5.16 11.55 -4.54
CA ILE A 184 5.98 12.04 -3.42
C ILE A 184 5.48 11.45 -2.10
N ASP A 185 4.16 11.34 -1.92
CA ASP A 185 3.53 10.68 -0.79
C ASP A 185 3.96 9.21 -0.72
N PHE A 186 3.81 8.49 -1.83
CA PHE A 186 4.22 7.09 -1.97
C PHE A 186 5.71 6.87 -1.67
N ALA A 187 6.56 7.81 -2.10
CA ALA A 187 7.99 7.78 -1.80
C ALA A 187 8.28 7.97 -0.30
N PHE A 188 7.49 8.74 0.43
CA PHE A 188 7.64 8.90 1.89
C PHE A 188 7.11 7.69 2.65
N GLU A 189 5.93 7.19 2.28
CA GLU A 189 5.26 6.12 3.02
C GLU A 189 5.88 4.75 2.80
N LEU A 190 6.25 4.42 1.55
CA LEU A 190 6.76 3.09 1.20
C LEU A 190 8.18 3.14 0.66
N GLY A 191 8.50 4.15 -0.15
CA GLY A 191 9.84 4.31 -0.74
C GLY A 191 10.93 4.54 0.30
N MET A 192 10.69 5.37 1.31
CA MET A 192 11.67 5.74 2.33
C MET A 192 11.97 4.59 3.29
N PRO A 193 10.99 3.88 3.88
CA PRO A 193 11.26 2.66 4.65
C PRO A 193 12.02 1.62 3.81
N THR A 194 11.65 1.45 2.55
CA THR A 194 12.32 0.54 1.62
C THR A 194 13.79 0.95 1.36
N ALA A 195 14.04 2.21 1.01
CA ALA A 195 15.38 2.77 0.81
C ALA A 195 16.28 2.57 2.04
N PHE A 196 15.70 2.75 3.23
CA PHE A 196 16.41 2.58 4.49
C PHE A 196 16.85 1.13 4.74
N LEU A 197 16.07 0.14 4.32
CA LEU A 197 16.50 -1.27 4.38
C LEU A 197 17.73 -1.53 3.52
N PHE A 198 17.84 -0.93 2.33
CA PHE A 198 19.05 -1.06 1.50
C PHE A 198 20.27 -0.42 2.17
N VAL A 199 20.11 0.77 2.75
CA VAL A 199 21.21 1.43 3.48
C VAL A 199 21.68 0.52 4.61
N ASN A 200 20.78 -0.04 5.40
CA ASN A 200 21.14 -0.96 6.48
C ASN A 200 21.78 -2.25 5.95
N HIS A 201 21.31 -2.78 4.82
CA HIS A 201 21.89 -3.97 4.20
C HIS A 201 23.37 -3.79 3.88
N PHE A 202 23.76 -2.64 3.29
CA PHE A 202 25.16 -2.36 2.97
C PHE A 202 26.00 -1.89 4.17
N VAL A 203 25.42 -1.14 5.10
CA VAL A 203 26.17 -0.49 6.20
C VAL A 203 26.21 -1.32 7.48
N LEU A 204 25.10 -1.96 7.85
CA LEU A 204 24.95 -2.64 9.15
C LEU A 204 25.01 -4.17 9.02
N TRP A 205 24.41 -4.72 7.97
CA TRP A 205 24.15 -6.16 7.88
C TRP A 205 25.09 -6.93 6.97
N GLN A 206 26.23 -6.32 6.60
CA GLN A 206 27.29 -6.99 5.83
C GLN A 206 26.77 -7.68 4.55
N GLN A 207 25.77 -7.07 3.92
CA GLN A 207 25.11 -7.61 2.73
C GLN A 207 24.42 -8.97 2.95
N ASP A 208 23.89 -9.23 4.16
CA ASP A 208 23.02 -10.39 4.40
C ASP A 208 21.69 -10.24 3.62
N HIS A 209 21.56 -11.02 2.54
CA HIS A 209 20.38 -11.01 1.67
C HIS A 209 19.12 -11.57 2.35
N VAL A 210 19.26 -12.50 3.31
CA VAL A 210 18.10 -13.05 4.03
C VAL A 210 17.51 -11.98 4.94
N VAL A 211 18.37 -11.24 5.65
CA VAL A 211 17.94 -10.09 6.46
C VAL A 211 17.21 -9.06 5.59
N LEU A 212 17.79 -8.68 4.44
CA LEU A 212 17.16 -7.70 3.54
C LEU A 212 15.82 -8.22 2.99
N LEU A 213 15.78 -9.41 2.39
CA LEU A 213 14.58 -9.96 1.77
C LEU A 213 13.45 -10.12 2.77
N VAL A 214 13.73 -10.66 3.96
CA VAL A 214 12.69 -10.89 4.97
C VAL A 214 12.18 -9.56 5.53
N SER A 215 13.07 -8.60 5.84
CA SER A 215 12.64 -7.26 6.25
C SER A 215 11.82 -6.55 5.16
N TYR A 216 12.26 -6.64 3.90
CA TYR A 216 11.56 -6.04 2.75
C TYR A 216 10.17 -6.66 2.57
N MET A 217 10.07 -7.98 2.63
CA MET A 217 8.80 -8.71 2.56
C MET A 217 7.86 -8.31 3.69
N ILE A 218 8.35 -8.18 4.93
CA ILE A 218 7.53 -7.76 6.06
C ILE A 218 7.02 -6.33 5.85
N VAL A 219 7.89 -5.39 5.48
CA VAL A 219 7.52 -3.98 5.23
C VAL A 219 6.43 -3.88 4.15
N GLN A 220 6.61 -4.54 3.01
CA GLN A 220 5.67 -4.52 1.89
C GLN A 220 4.35 -5.23 2.22
N GLN A 221 4.43 -6.44 2.79
CA GLN A 221 3.23 -7.21 3.12
C GLN A 221 2.43 -6.54 4.22
N TYR A 222 3.08 -6.12 5.31
CA TYR A 222 2.37 -5.49 6.43
C TYR A 222 1.68 -4.19 6.00
N TYR A 223 2.36 -3.36 5.20
CA TYR A 223 1.76 -2.13 4.66
C TYR A 223 0.50 -2.44 3.82
N ALA A 224 0.54 -3.49 3.00
CA ALA A 224 -0.63 -3.95 2.25
C ALA A 224 -1.76 -4.48 3.15
N LEU A 225 -1.42 -5.20 4.22
CA LEU A 225 -2.37 -5.74 5.20
C LEU A 225 -3.04 -4.63 6.02
N ASP A 226 -2.30 -3.55 6.29
CA ASP A 226 -2.79 -2.41 7.06
C ASP A 226 -3.90 -1.62 6.35
N HIS A 227 -4.02 -1.79 5.04
CA HIS A 227 -5.09 -1.23 4.20
C HIS A 227 -6.18 -2.25 3.87
N SER A 228 -6.17 -3.44 4.49
CA SER A 228 -7.19 -4.46 4.25
C SER A 228 -8.51 -4.11 4.94
N ASP A 229 -9.58 -4.12 4.15
CA ASP A 229 -10.97 -4.03 4.60
C ASP A 229 -11.44 -5.24 5.43
N PHE A 230 -10.77 -6.38 5.28
CA PHE A 230 -11.01 -7.58 6.08
C PHE A 230 -10.32 -7.51 7.45
N LEU A 231 -9.04 -7.14 7.50
CA LEU A 231 -8.29 -7.10 8.78
C LEU A 231 -8.55 -5.83 9.60
N GLN A 232 -8.76 -4.70 8.93
CA GLN A 232 -9.04 -3.39 9.54
C GLN A 232 -8.09 -3.07 10.71
N LEU A 233 -6.79 -3.17 10.41
CA LEU A 233 -5.74 -2.86 11.36
C LEU A 233 -5.71 -1.37 11.72
N HIS A 234 -4.71 -0.95 12.46
CA HIS A 234 -4.74 0.37 13.06
C HIS A 234 -4.53 1.49 12.04
N HIS A 235 -3.73 1.27 10.99
CA HIS A 235 -3.59 2.23 9.90
C HIS A 235 -4.86 2.35 9.04
N PHE A 236 -5.60 1.25 8.81
CA PHE A 236 -6.97 1.32 8.24
C PHE A 236 -7.86 2.29 9.03
N LYS A 237 -7.82 2.21 10.37
CA LYS A 237 -8.64 3.06 11.25
C LYS A 237 -8.18 4.51 11.21
N HIS A 238 -6.87 4.73 11.06
CA HIS A 238 -6.29 6.03 10.85
C HIS A 238 -6.88 6.70 9.60
N HIS A 239 -6.92 6.02 8.45
CA HIS A 239 -7.61 6.51 7.24
C HIS A 239 -9.09 6.85 7.46
N ALA A 240 -9.82 5.92 8.08
CA ALA A 240 -11.26 6.08 8.30
C ALA A 240 -11.59 7.27 9.24
N ARG A 241 -10.68 7.63 10.15
CA ARG A 241 -10.93 8.61 11.23
C ARG A 241 -10.13 9.90 11.09
N LEU A 242 -9.01 9.87 10.36
CA LEU A 242 -7.96 10.88 10.35
C LEU A 242 -7.50 11.22 11.76
N ASP A 243 -7.12 10.19 12.52
CA ASP A 243 -6.56 10.35 13.86
C ASP A 243 -5.05 10.67 13.80
N ASP A 244 -4.38 10.65 14.94
CA ASP A 244 -2.98 11.04 15.11
C ASP A 244 -2.00 9.88 15.22
N MET A 245 -2.45 8.71 14.79
CA MET A 245 -1.69 7.49 14.78
C MET A 245 -0.81 7.43 13.54
N TYR A 246 0.38 8.00 13.63
CA TYR A 246 1.32 8.08 12.51
C TYR A 246 2.16 6.81 12.30
N THR A 247 1.92 5.75 13.06
CA THR A 247 2.60 4.45 12.96
C THR A 247 1.95 3.51 11.96
N ALA A 248 2.72 2.58 11.40
CA ALA A 248 2.21 1.52 10.52
C ALA A 248 2.42 0.13 11.15
N TYR A 249 3.63 -0.22 11.59
CA TYR A 249 3.92 -1.59 12.03
C TYR A 249 3.62 -1.83 13.51
N ILE A 250 3.71 -0.78 14.34
CA ILE A 250 3.53 -0.87 15.80
C ILE A 250 2.57 0.23 16.25
N LYS A 251 1.40 -0.15 16.74
CA LYS A 251 0.41 0.80 17.26
C LYS A 251 1.00 1.67 18.38
N TYR A 252 1.24 2.94 18.09
CA TYR A 252 1.69 3.93 19.06
C TYR A 252 0.98 5.27 18.86
N HIS A 253 0.51 5.86 19.95
CA HIS A 253 -0.15 7.16 19.96
C HIS A 253 0.69 8.12 20.79
N ASN A 254 1.14 9.22 20.19
CA ASN A 254 1.92 10.23 20.90
C ASN A 254 1.00 11.34 21.41
N PRO A 255 0.75 11.43 22.73
CA PRO A 255 -0.18 12.42 23.31
C PRO A 255 0.28 13.88 23.13
N ARG A 256 1.52 14.11 22.67
CA ARG A 256 2.07 15.44 22.38
C ARG A 256 1.88 15.87 20.93
N ASN A 257 1.40 15.00 20.07
CA ASN A 257 0.91 15.43 18.76
C ASN A 257 -0.22 16.44 19.05
N THR A 258 -0.16 17.63 18.46
CA THR A 258 -1.11 18.72 18.75
C THR A 258 -1.57 19.41 17.47
N LYS A 259 -0.90 19.12 16.35
CA LYS A 259 -1.26 19.55 14.99
C LYS A 259 -2.05 18.46 14.27
N PHE A 260 -2.91 17.77 15.01
CA PHE A 260 -3.95 16.96 14.43
C PHE A 260 -4.64 17.79 13.34
N GLU A 261 -5.01 17.16 12.23
CA GLU A 261 -6.00 17.69 11.30
C GLU A 261 -5.55 18.64 10.17
N ALA A 262 -4.27 18.84 9.85
CA ALA A 262 -3.97 19.71 8.70
C ALA A 262 -4.55 19.13 7.39
N VAL A 263 -4.46 17.82 7.17
CA VAL A 263 -5.16 17.11 6.08
C VAL A 263 -6.68 17.20 6.23
N ARG A 264 -7.21 16.91 7.43
CA ARG A 264 -8.66 16.95 7.71
C ARG A 264 -9.28 18.34 7.47
N LYS A 265 -8.52 19.43 7.66
CA LYS A 265 -8.97 20.81 7.42
C LYS A 265 -9.08 21.18 5.95
N ILE A 266 -8.31 20.56 5.08
CA ILE A 266 -8.30 20.89 3.63
C ILE A 266 -9.18 19.94 2.81
N MET A 267 -9.53 18.80 3.38
CA MET A 267 -10.26 17.73 2.70
C MET A 267 -11.77 17.97 2.70
N GLN A 268 -12.38 17.76 1.54
CA GLN A 268 -13.82 17.80 1.32
C GLN A 268 -14.40 16.39 1.35
N ARG A 269 -15.64 16.25 1.84
CA ARG A 269 -16.36 14.97 1.84
C ARG A 269 -17.60 15.08 0.96
N PRO A 270 -17.99 14.00 0.25
CA PRO A 270 -19.28 13.97 -0.43
C PRO A 270 -20.41 14.25 0.58
N ALA A 271 -21.48 14.92 0.13
CA ALA A 271 -22.65 15.10 0.97
C ALA A 271 -23.18 13.73 1.42
N LYS A 272 -23.57 13.61 2.70
CA LYS A 272 -24.31 12.43 3.15
C LYS A 272 -25.63 12.44 2.37
N HIS A 273 -25.79 11.47 1.46
CA HIS A 273 -26.90 11.28 0.53
C HIS A 273 -26.81 12.12 -0.76
N ALA A 274 -26.28 11.48 -1.80
CA ALA A 274 -26.82 11.53 -3.15
C ALA A 274 -27.17 10.08 -3.54
#